data_AF-A0A6S7GN85-F1
#
_entry.id   AF-A0A6S7GN85-F1
#
_cell.length_a   1.000
_cell.length_b   1.000
_cell.length_c   1.000
_cell.angle_alpha   90.00
_cell.angle_beta   90.00
_cell.angle_gamma   90.00
#
_symmetry.space_group_name_H-M   'P 1'
#
loop_
_entity.id
_entity.type
_entity.pdbx_description
1 polymer ?
#
loop_
_entity_poly.entity_id
_entity_poly.type
_entity_poly.pdbx_seq_one_letter_code
_entity_poly.pdbx_strand_id
1 'polypeptide(L)'
;MNIGDNNALIVDAMAILQALKGKWKTFGEFADSIFHYLVKLARECKANRLDFVADRKEKCLLITSGTTQTEHVSTREVPQLECDHEEADTRLLLHYKAAALSHQRIIIKSPDTDVFVLFIAMQKTIGKELLMTTGTGNKFRLIDISSILNVLDEELCACLPGFHGFSGCDSTSAFLGKGKVKPWKALQMNPRFMEIFSQLGRSAEVSDELVVSLGTFVCLLYGEHVLMSADTSFLSQASIPTMFFLQIVTAFGNTLKEQTFKHSRGIGAY
;
A
#
# COMPACT_ATOMS: atom_id res chain seq x y z
N MET A 1 -16.81 -5.11 -13.01
CA MET A 1 -17.42 -4.48 -11.81
C MET A 1 -18.01 -3.17 -12.27
N ASN A 2 -19.32 -2.95 -12.09
CA ASN A 2 -19.91 -1.63 -12.35
C ASN A 2 -19.60 -0.75 -11.14
N ILE A 3 -18.63 0.14 -11.28
CA ILE A 3 -18.27 1.06 -10.21
C ILE A 3 -19.35 2.16 -10.24
N GLY A 4 -20.11 2.30 -9.16
CA GLY A 4 -21.13 3.37 -9.04
C GLY A 4 -20.49 4.76 -9.15
N ASP A 5 -21.31 5.80 -9.29
CA ASP A 5 -20.80 7.17 -9.38
C ASP A 5 -20.56 7.77 -7.98
N ASN A 6 -20.02 9.00 -7.91
CA ASN A 6 -19.77 9.73 -6.65
C ASN A 6 -18.71 9.05 -5.75
N ASN A 7 -17.59 8.64 -6.35
CA ASN A 7 -16.46 8.06 -5.60
C ASN A 7 -15.44 9.14 -5.21
N ALA A 8 -14.66 8.88 -4.16
CA ALA A 8 -13.43 9.63 -3.89
C ALA A 8 -12.23 8.89 -4.45
N LEU A 9 -11.34 9.59 -5.14
CA LEU A 9 -10.07 9.08 -5.62
C LEU A 9 -8.93 9.73 -4.83
N ILE A 10 -8.11 8.94 -4.15
CA ILE A 10 -6.92 9.41 -3.46
C ILE A 10 -5.71 8.84 -4.18
N VAL A 11 -4.77 9.71 -4.47
CA VAL A 11 -3.66 9.43 -5.37
C VAL A 11 -2.36 9.65 -4.64
N ASP A 12 -1.55 8.60 -4.60
CA ASP A 12 -0.15 8.66 -4.22
C ASP A 12 0.62 9.44 -5.30
N ALA A 13 0.94 10.69 -4.99
CA ALA A 13 1.60 11.57 -5.92
C ALA A 13 3.01 11.08 -6.22
N MET A 14 3.76 10.65 -5.20
CA MET A 14 5.15 10.29 -5.40
C MET A 14 5.30 9.08 -6.29
N ALA A 15 4.46 8.07 -6.11
CA ALA A 15 4.49 6.91 -6.98
C ALA A 15 4.15 7.25 -8.44
N ILE A 16 3.23 8.19 -8.68
CA ILE A 16 2.95 8.67 -10.04
C ILE A 16 4.11 9.47 -10.61
N LEU A 17 4.64 10.42 -9.85
CA LEU A 17 5.71 11.30 -10.30
C LEU A 17 6.94 10.50 -10.71
N GLN A 18 7.26 9.43 -9.97
CA GLN A 18 8.36 8.51 -10.30
C GLN A 18 8.05 7.61 -11.50
N ALA A 19 6.79 7.19 -11.68
CA ALA A 19 6.38 6.33 -12.79
C ALA A 19 6.20 7.07 -14.12
N LEU A 20 5.94 8.38 -14.08
CA LEU A 20 5.74 9.20 -15.27
C LEU A 20 7.05 9.31 -16.07
N LYS A 21 7.00 8.87 -17.33
CA LYS A 21 8.09 9.00 -18.29
C LYS A 21 7.65 9.97 -19.38
N GLY A 22 8.38 11.07 -19.53
CA GLY A 22 8.11 12.07 -20.55
C GLY A 22 9.34 12.91 -20.86
N LYS A 23 9.34 13.51 -22.05
CA LYS A 23 10.30 14.56 -22.43
C LYS A 23 9.56 15.89 -22.37
N TRP A 24 9.47 16.47 -21.18
CA TRP A 24 8.86 17.78 -20.99
C TRP A 24 9.94 18.86 -21.12
N LYS A 25 9.64 19.91 -21.88
CA LYS A 25 10.55 21.04 -22.07
C LYS A 25 10.39 22.11 -21.00
N THR A 26 9.22 22.15 -20.38
CA THR A 26 8.89 23.13 -19.33
C THR A 26 8.15 22.45 -18.18
N PHE A 27 8.16 23.11 -17.01
CA PHE A 27 7.33 22.69 -15.88
C PHE A 27 5.83 22.73 -16.22
N GLY A 28 5.39 23.68 -17.06
CA GLY A 28 4.00 23.76 -17.50
C GLY A 28 3.56 22.52 -18.27
N GLU A 29 4.37 22.06 -19.24
CA GLU A 29 4.08 20.83 -19.99
C GLU A 29 4.03 19.59 -19.07
N PHE A 30 4.91 19.54 -18.07
CA PHE A 30 4.90 18.48 -17.07
C PHE A 30 3.63 18.52 -16.19
N ALA A 31 3.27 19.69 -15.68
CA ALA A 31 2.08 19.90 -14.86
C ALA A 31 0.80 19.56 -15.64
N ASP A 32 0.71 20.00 -16.90
CA ASP A 32 -0.40 19.67 -17.80
C ASP A 32 -0.49 18.16 -18.02
N SER A 33 0.64 17.47 -18.22
CA SER A 33 0.68 16.02 -18.37
C SER A 33 0.14 15.30 -17.12
N ILE A 34 0.52 15.75 -15.92
CA ILE A 34 0.00 15.21 -14.66
C ILE A 34 -1.49 15.48 -14.55
N PHE A 35 -1.92 16.72 -14.80
CA PHE A 35 -3.32 17.13 -14.69
C PHE A 35 -4.22 16.32 -15.63
N HIS A 36 -3.82 16.15 -16.90
CA HIS A 36 -4.54 15.30 -17.85
C HIS A 36 -4.63 13.85 -17.38
N TYR A 37 -3.56 13.30 -16.81
CA TYR A 37 -3.56 11.96 -16.24
C TYR A 37 -4.54 11.84 -15.05
N LEU A 38 -4.50 12.79 -14.11
CA LEU A 38 -5.37 12.81 -12.95
C LEU A 38 -6.85 12.94 -13.34
N VAL A 39 -7.17 13.82 -14.30
CA VAL A 39 -8.55 13.98 -14.81
C VAL A 39 -9.02 12.70 -15.50
N LYS A 40 -8.17 12.07 -16.32
CA LYS A 40 -8.50 10.79 -16.96
C LYS A 40 -8.78 9.71 -15.91
N LEU A 41 -7.92 9.58 -14.91
CA LEU A 41 -8.07 8.60 -13.84
C LEU A 41 -9.33 8.87 -13.00
N ALA A 42 -9.62 10.14 -12.67
CA ALA A 42 -10.84 10.51 -11.97
C ALA A 42 -12.09 10.08 -12.75
N ARG A 43 -12.11 10.27 -14.08
CA ARG A 43 -13.21 9.83 -14.94
C ARG A 43 -13.35 8.30 -14.97
N GLU A 44 -12.24 7.57 -15.12
CA GLU A 44 -12.24 6.10 -15.07
C GLU A 44 -12.75 5.56 -13.73
N CYS A 45 -12.41 6.25 -12.64
CA CYS A 45 -12.85 5.97 -11.28
C CYS A 45 -14.24 6.58 -10.94
N LYS A 46 -14.89 7.30 -11.86
CA LYS A 46 -16.14 8.04 -11.62
C LYS A 46 -16.11 8.88 -10.34
N ALA A 47 -14.97 9.53 -10.12
CA ALA A 47 -14.68 10.27 -8.91
C ALA A 47 -14.98 11.76 -9.09
N ASN A 48 -15.66 12.34 -8.10
CA ASN A 48 -15.91 13.80 -8.01
C ASN A 48 -15.07 14.48 -6.93
N ARG A 49 -14.36 13.70 -6.12
CA ARG A 49 -13.27 14.15 -5.26
C ARG A 49 -11.97 13.50 -5.71
N LEU A 50 -10.91 14.30 -5.87
CA LEU A 50 -9.55 13.83 -6.12
C LEU A 50 -8.60 14.46 -5.10
N ASP A 51 -7.88 13.62 -4.36
CA ASP A 51 -6.83 14.03 -3.45
C ASP A 51 -5.48 13.60 -4.06
N PHE A 52 -4.55 14.55 -4.25
CA PHE A 52 -3.20 14.29 -4.78
C PHE A 52 -2.18 14.46 -3.65
N VAL A 53 -1.78 13.35 -3.03
CA VAL A 53 -1.05 13.31 -1.76
C VAL A 53 0.43 13.13 -2.02
N ALA A 54 1.24 14.13 -1.67
CA ALA A 54 2.69 14.14 -1.87
C ALA A 54 3.45 14.19 -0.53
N ASP A 55 4.73 13.81 -0.56
CA ASP A 55 5.64 13.93 0.57
C ASP A 55 5.84 15.39 1.00
N ARG A 56 6.25 15.57 2.27
CA ARG A 56 6.76 16.84 2.83
C ARG A 56 5.86 18.05 2.55
N LYS A 57 4.61 17.97 3.00
CA LYS A 57 3.73 19.15 3.08
C LYS A 57 3.01 19.21 4.42
N GLU A 58 3.32 20.18 5.27
CA GLU A 58 2.55 20.38 6.50
C GLU A 58 1.09 20.79 6.19
N LYS A 59 0.87 21.46 5.05
CA LYS A 59 -0.42 22.02 4.65
C LYS A 59 -1.07 21.29 3.49
N CYS A 60 -2.36 20.99 3.65
CA CYS A 60 -3.21 20.49 2.58
C CYS A 60 -4.07 21.62 1.99
N LEU A 61 -4.10 21.69 0.66
CA LEU A 61 -4.85 22.71 -0.09
C LEU A 61 -6.03 22.06 -0.80
N LEU A 62 -7.22 22.62 -0.62
CA LEU A 62 -8.37 22.36 -1.46
C LEU A 62 -8.35 23.33 -2.63
N ILE A 63 -8.45 22.79 -3.84
CA ILE A 63 -8.58 23.55 -5.07
C ILE A 63 -10.02 23.39 -5.57
N THR A 64 -10.73 24.49 -5.73
CA THR A 64 -12.10 24.52 -6.27
C THR A 64 -12.11 25.30 -7.58
N SER A 65 -12.67 24.68 -8.62
CA SER A 65 -12.93 25.36 -9.89
C SER A 65 -14.20 26.19 -9.77
N GLY A 66 -14.21 27.35 -10.44
CA GLY A 66 -15.42 28.11 -10.67
C GLY A 66 -16.47 27.31 -11.44
N THR A 67 -17.73 27.50 -11.11
CA THR A 67 -18.88 26.88 -11.79
C THR A 67 -19.24 27.60 -13.09
N THR A 68 -18.70 28.80 -13.30
CA THR A 68 -18.93 29.63 -14.49
C THR A 68 -17.59 30.00 -15.16
N GLN A 69 -17.64 30.35 -16.45
CA GLN A 69 -16.45 30.79 -17.20
C GLN A 69 -15.78 32.06 -16.63
N THR A 70 -16.50 32.79 -15.78
CA THR A 70 -16.05 34.02 -15.12
C THR A 70 -15.50 33.81 -13.70
N GLU A 71 -15.69 32.61 -13.12
CA GLU A 71 -15.20 32.29 -11.78
C GLU A 71 -13.79 31.72 -11.85
N HIS A 72 -12.88 32.30 -11.06
CA HIS A 72 -11.49 31.86 -10.98
C HIS A 72 -11.33 30.61 -10.12
N VAL A 73 -10.28 29.84 -10.39
CA VAL A 73 -9.83 28.77 -9.50
C VAL A 73 -9.49 29.38 -8.14
N SER A 74 -10.07 28.85 -7.08
CA SER A 74 -9.80 29.27 -5.71
C SER A 74 -9.09 28.16 -4.94
N THR A 75 -8.23 28.58 -4.00
CA THR A 75 -7.48 27.68 -3.13
C THR A 75 -7.73 28.05 -1.68
N ARG A 76 -7.88 27.03 -0.81
CA ARG A 76 -7.95 27.24 0.64
C ARG A 76 -7.24 26.12 1.38
N GLU A 77 -6.68 26.44 2.54
CA GLU A 77 -6.11 25.43 3.45
C GLU A 77 -7.23 24.55 4.03
N VAL A 78 -6.89 23.29 4.30
CA VAL A 78 -7.75 22.29 4.94
C VAL A 78 -7.06 21.81 6.20
N PRO A 79 -7.23 22.51 7.34
CA PRO A 79 -6.55 22.18 8.60
C PRO A 79 -6.80 20.73 9.06
N GLN A 80 -7.95 20.15 8.71
CA GLN A 80 -8.30 18.77 9.07
C GLN A 80 -7.44 17.71 8.36
N LEU A 81 -6.68 18.11 7.34
CA LEU A 81 -5.77 17.27 6.57
C LEU A 81 -4.30 17.63 6.82
N GLU A 82 -4.01 18.50 7.80
CA GLU A 82 -2.63 18.78 8.22
C GLU A 82 -2.08 17.60 9.03
N CYS A 83 -0.82 17.23 8.76
CA CYS A 83 -0.09 16.24 9.54
C CYS A 83 1.42 16.45 9.41
N ASP A 84 2.14 15.94 10.41
CA ASP A 84 3.60 15.99 10.53
C ASP A 84 4.32 14.77 9.94
N HIS A 85 3.57 13.73 9.53
CA HIS A 85 4.12 12.56 8.84
C HIS A 85 4.89 12.98 7.58
N GLU A 86 6.11 12.49 7.34
CA GLU A 86 6.89 12.95 6.19
C GLU A 86 6.39 12.39 4.85
N GLU A 87 6.12 11.08 4.82
CA GLU A 87 5.89 10.28 3.61
C GLU A 87 4.40 10.18 3.22
N ALA A 88 4.12 10.16 1.92
CA ALA A 88 2.77 10.10 1.36
C ALA A 88 2.01 8.84 1.78
N ASP A 89 2.70 7.70 1.88
CA ASP A 89 2.12 6.39 2.17
C ASP A 89 1.25 6.38 3.45
N THR A 90 1.74 6.97 4.53
CA THR A 90 1.04 7.08 5.82
C THR A 90 0.01 8.22 5.79
N ARG A 91 0.27 9.31 5.04
CA ARG A 91 -0.66 10.43 4.84
C ARG A 91 -1.93 10.00 4.12
N LEU A 92 -1.87 9.01 3.22
CA LEU A 92 -3.03 8.49 2.51
C LEU A 92 -4.16 8.02 3.46
N LEU A 93 -3.81 7.51 4.65
CA LEU A 93 -4.79 7.09 5.66
C LEU A 93 -5.63 8.25 6.19
N LEU A 94 -5.00 9.42 6.41
CA LEU A 94 -5.70 10.63 6.84
C LEU A 94 -6.67 11.12 5.76
N HIS A 95 -6.22 11.14 4.50
CA HIS A 95 -7.06 11.47 3.36
C HIS A 95 -8.22 10.48 3.19
N TYR A 96 -7.98 9.18 3.40
CA TYR A 96 -9.02 8.15 3.39
C TYR A 96 -10.09 8.47 4.43
N LYS A 97 -9.69 8.74 5.68
CA LYS A 97 -10.62 9.06 6.76
C LYS A 97 -11.45 10.30 6.43
N ALA A 98 -10.85 11.33 5.84
CA ALA A 98 -11.56 12.53 5.41
C ALA A 98 -12.49 12.29 4.21
N ALA A 99 -12.14 11.42 3.28
CA ALA A 99 -12.99 11.02 2.16
C ALA A 99 -14.20 10.20 2.60
N ALA A 100 -14.00 9.31 3.57
CA ALA A 100 -15.02 8.45 4.15
C ALA A 100 -16.17 9.21 4.85
N LEU A 101 -15.97 10.50 5.19
CA LEU A 101 -17.02 11.36 5.74
C LEU A 101 -18.13 11.68 4.73
N SER A 102 -17.81 11.70 3.43
CA SER A 102 -18.77 12.12 2.38
C SER A 102 -18.93 11.12 1.24
N HIS A 103 -18.09 10.09 1.17
CA HIS A 103 -18.11 9.09 0.09
C HIS A 103 -18.23 7.68 0.66
N GLN A 104 -19.07 6.86 0.03
CA GLN A 104 -19.24 5.45 0.43
C GLN A 104 -18.13 4.55 -0.13
N ARG A 105 -17.56 4.94 -1.27
CA ARG A 105 -16.44 4.25 -1.93
C ARG A 105 -15.27 5.20 -2.09
N ILE A 106 -14.11 4.73 -1.64
CA ILE A 106 -12.83 5.41 -1.76
C ILE A 106 -11.91 4.51 -2.57
N ILE A 107 -11.25 5.10 -3.57
CA ILE A 107 -10.33 4.41 -4.47
C ILE A 107 -8.94 4.99 -4.23
N ILE A 108 -7.98 4.14 -3.87
CA ILE A 108 -6.57 4.52 -3.71
C ILE A 108 -5.80 4.15 -4.97
N LYS A 109 -5.15 5.14 -5.58
CA LYS A 109 -4.15 4.94 -6.62
C LYS A 109 -2.76 4.97 -5.99
N SER A 110 -2.24 3.81 -5.63
CA SER A 110 -0.81 3.61 -5.36
C SER A 110 -0.37 2.25 -5.90
N PRO A 111 0.77 2.15 -6.62
CA PRO A 111 1.42 0.89 -6.92
C PRO A 111 2.26 0.36 -5.74
N ASP A 112 2.41 1.13 -4.67
CA ASP A 112 3.26 0.82 -3.54
C ASP A 112 2.66 -0.30 -2.67
N THR A 113 3.50 -1.25 -2.29
CA THR A 113 3.11 -2.36 -1.41
C THR A 113 3.02 -1.90 0.05
N ASP A 114 3.79 -0.88 0.45
CA ASP A 114 3.79 -0.36 1.81
C ASP A 114 2.43 0.27 2.11
N VAL A 115 1.87 1.02 1.15
CA VAL A 115 0.48 1.52 1.19
C VAL A 115 -0.53 0.39 1.35
N PHE A 116 -0.42 -0.68 0.58
CA PHE A 116 -1.32 -1.83 0.71
C PHE A 116 -1.24 -2.45 2.13
N VAL A 117 -0.03 -2.69 2.63
CA VAL A 117 0.20 -3.26 3.97
C VAL A 117 -0.36 -2.34 5.06
N LEU A 118 -0.16 -1.03 4.94
CA LEU A 118 -0.70 -0.03 5.88
C LEU A 118 -2.23 -0.05 5.93
N PHE A 119 -2.91 -0.08 4.79
CA PHE A 119 -4.39 -0.16 4.77
C PHE A 119 -4.90 -1.48 5.37
N ILE A 120 -4.21 -2.60 5.11
CA ILE A 120 -4.58 -3.89 5.73
C ILE A 120 -4.46 -3.83 7.25
N ALA A 121 -3.36 -3.29 7.77
CA ALA A 121 -3.15 -3.12 9.20
C ALA A 121 -4.19 -2.20 9.86
N MET A 122 -4.67 -1.21 9.11
CA MET A 122 -5.67 -0.24 9.55
C MET A 122 -7.11 -0.71 9.33
N GLN A 123 -7.36 -2.02 9.21
CA GLN A 123 -8.68 -2.61 8.97
C GLN A 123 -9.80 -2.05 9.87
N LYS A 124 -9.53 -1.82 11.16
CA LYS A 124 -10.51 -1.28 12.12
C LYS A 124 -10.90 0.17 11.83
N THR A 125 -10.07 0.89 11.10
CA THR A 125 -10.30 2.27 10.65
C THR A 125 -11.12 2.32 9.36
N ILE A 126 -11.15 1.21 8.61
CA ILE A 126 -11.81 1.13 7.30
C ILE A 126 -13.31 0.86 7.50
N GLY A 127 -14.10 1.93 7.57
CA GLY A 127 -15.56 1.86 7.68
C GLY A 127 -16.34 1.98 6.37
N LYS A 128 -15.65 2.06 5.21
CA LYS A 128 -16.22 2.31 3.88
C LYS A 128 -15.64 1.35 2.85
N GLU A 129 -16.25 1.29 1.66
CA GLU A 129 -15.74 0.48 0.55
C GLU A 129 -14.39 1.05 0.09
N LEU A 130 -13.32 0.29 0.28
CA LEU A 130 -11.96 0.64 -0.08
C LEU A 130 -11.51 -0.20 -1.27
N LEU A 131 -11.24 0.46 -2.40
CA LEU A 131 -10.67 -0.18 -3.57
C LEU A 131 -9.25 0.34 -3.82
N MET A 132 -8.37 -0.51 -4.31
CA MET A 132 -7.06 -0.11 -4.81
C MET A 132 -6.96 -0.37 -6.31
N THR A 133 -6.42 0.59 -7.05
CA THR A 133 -6.20 0.40 -8.49
C THR A 133 -4.90 -0.39 -8.72
N THR A 134 -4.87 -1.24 -9.74
CA THR A 134 -3.65 -1.84 -10.28
C THR A 134 -3.65 -1.81 -11.81
N GLY A 135 -2.48 -1.90 -12.42
CA GLY A 135 -2.30 -1.74 -13.86
C GLY A 135 -2.63 -0.33 -14.39
N THR A 136 -2.56 -0.17 -15.71
CA THR A 136 -2.86 1.07 -16.44
C THR A 136 -3.51 0.76 -17.79
N GLY A 137 -4.33 1.68 -18.31
CA GLY A 137 -5.01 1.53 -19.60
C GLY A 137 -5.87 0.26 -19.65
N ASN A 138 -5.69 -0.57 -20.69
CA ASN A 138 -6.44 -1.82 -20.84
C ASN A 138 -6.17 -2.87 -19.76
N LYS A 139 -5.11 -2.70 -18.95
CA LYS A 139 -4.80 -3.56 -17.81
C LYS A 139 -5.28 -2.96 -16.47
N PHE A 140 -5.99 -1.83 -16.50
CA PHE A 140 -6.54 -1.21 -15.29
C PHE A 140 -7.51 -2.18 -14.60
N ARG A 141 -7.31 -2.38 -13.30
CA ARG A 141 -8.16 -3.23 -12.45
C ARG A 141 -8.36 -2.52 -11.11
N LEU A 142 -9.50 -2.81 -10.49
CA LEU A 142 -9.75 -2.47 -9.10
C LEU A 142 -9.72 -3.74 -8.26
N ILE A 143 -9.01 -3.67 -7.15
CA ILE A 143 -8.93 -4.71 -6.13
C ILE A 143 -9.76 -4.21 -4.95
N ASP A 144 -10.73 -5.00 -4.51
CA ASP A 144 -11.57 -4.68 -3.35
C ASP A 144 -10.86 -5.09 -2.06
N ILE A 145 -10.34 -4.10 -1.35
CA ILE A 145 -9.62 -4.28 -0.09
C ILE A 145 -10.59 -4.61 1.03
N SER A 146 -11.78 -4.01 1.04
CA SER A 146 -12.82 -4.33 2.04
C SER A 146 -13.21 -5.80 1.98
N SER A 147 -13.37 -6.37 0.77
CA SER A 147 -13.62 -7.80 0.60
C SER A 147 -12.45 -8.68 1.06
N ILE A 148 -11.19 -8.24 0.87
CA ILE A 148 -10.02 -8.95 1.39
C ILE A 148 -10.05 -8.97 2.93
N LEU A 149 -10.30 -7.83 3.55
CA LEU A 149 -10.32 -7.67 5.00
C LEU A 149 -11.41 -8.52 5.68
N ASN A 150 -12.52 -8.79 5.00
CA ASN A 150 -13.56 -9.70 5.51
C ASN A 150 -13.11 -11.17 5.58
N VAL A 151 -12.04 -11.54 4.88
CA VAL A 151 -11.52 -12.91 4.82
C VAL A 151 -10.21 -13.06 5.59
N LEU A 152 -9.46 -11.98 5.76
CA LEU A 152 -8.23 -12.00 6.55
C LEU A 152 -8.55 -12.04 8.04
N ASP A 153 -7.76 -12.82 8.78
CA ASP A 153 -7.85 -12.85 10.23
C ASP A 153 -7.21 -11.60 10.84
N GLU A 154 -7.73 -11.18 12.00
CA GLU A 154 -7.31 -9.93 12.65
C GLU A 154 -5.84 -9.95 13.09
N GLU A 155 -5.35 -11.12 13.49
CA GLU A 155 -3.98 -11.31 13.95
C GLU A 155 -2.98 -11.12 12.80
N LEU A 156 -3.30 -11.65 11.62
CA LEU A 156 -2.52 -11.50 10.40
C LEU A 156 -2.50 -10.04 9.96
N CYS A 157 -3.65 -9.37 9.94
CA CYS A 157 -3.69 -7.94 9.65
C CYS A 157 -2.78 -7.14 10.60
N ALA A 158 -2.79 -7.47 11.89
CA ALA A 158 -1.95 -6.82 12.88
C ALA A 158 -0.45 -7.18 12.74
N CYS A 159 -0.11 -8.38 12.28
CA CYS A 159 1.28 -8.82 12.15
C CYS A 159 1.97 -8.32 10.87
N LEU A 160 1.20 -7.97 9.84
CA LEU A 160 1.72 -7.66 8.51
C LEU A 160 2.71 -6.48 8.46
N PRO A 161 2.51 -5.34 9.14
CA PRO A 161 3.48 -4.25 9.15
C PRO A 161 4.86 -4.68 9.66
N GLY A 162 4.88 -5.30 10.85
CA GLY A 162 6.11 -5.79 11.47
C GLY A 162 6.78 -6.86 10.61
N PHE A 163 6.00 -7.82 10.09
CA PHE A 163 6.52 -8.86 9.20
C PHE A 163 7.06 -8.30 7.88
N HIS A 164 6.38 -7.32 7.27
CA HIS A 164 6.78 -6.73 6.00
C HIS A 164 8.09 -5.95 6.14
N GLY A 165 8.20 -5.11 7.17
CA GLY A 165 9.43 -4.39 7.50
C GLY A 165 10.56 -5.35 7.90
N PHE A 166 10.28 -6.42 8.64
CA PHE A 166 11.30 -7.39 9.05
C PHE A 166 11.80 -8.27 7.90
N SER A 167 10.93 -8.61 6.95
CA SER A 167 11.28 -9.46 5.79
C SER A 167 11.88 -8.70 4.61
N GLY A 168 12.07 -7.38 4.73
CA GLY A 168 12.61 -6.48 3.71
C GLY A 168 11.52 -5.68 3.00
N CYS A 169 11.37 -4.40 3.30
CA CYS A 169 10.58 -3.40 2.56
C CYS A 169 11.51 -2.41 1.85
N ASP A 170 11.01 -1.25 1.43
CA ASP A 170 11.84 -0.25 0.76
C ASP A 170 12.93 0.34 1.68
N SER A 171 12.69 0.36 3.00
CA SER A 171 13.65 0.84 4.01
C SER A 171 14.53 -0.24 4.63
N THR A 172 14.26 -1.53 4.39
CA THR A 172 14.98 -2.64 5.05
C THR A 172 15.45 -3.70 4.06
N SER A 173 16.60 -4.31 4.35
CA SER A 173 17.15 -5.36 3.49
C SER A 173 16.37 -6.66 3.61
N ALA A 174 16.26 -7.38 2.50
CA ALA A 174 15.74 -8.75 2.50
C ALA A 174 16.76 -9.75 3.07
N PHE A 175 16.28 -10.87 3.59
CA PHE A 175 17.12 -11.97 4.06
C PHE A 175 17.94 -12.61 2.91
N LEU A 176 19.23 -12.81 3.14
CA LEU A 176 20.16 -13.40 2.18
C LEU A 176 19.68 -14.77 1.67
N GLY A 177 19.43 -14.89 0.37
CA GLY A 177 18.97 -16.14 -0.25
C GLY A 177 17.52 -16.55 0.11
N LYS A 178 16.75 -15.66 0.74
CA LYS A 178 15.37 -15.90 1.17
C LYS A 178 14.45 -14.75 0.70
N GLY A 179 13.83 -14.91 -0.47
CA GLY A 179 12.75 -14.00 -0.89
C GLY A 179 11.49 -14.16 -0.02
N LYS A 180 10.61 -13.14 -0.01
CA LYS A 180 9.41 -13.03 0.87
C LYS A 180 8.53 -14.28 0.99
N VAL A 181 8.49 -15.12 -0.06
CA VAL A 181 7.76 -16.41 -0.03
C VAL A 181 8.25 -17.35 1.08
N LYS A 182 9.57 -17.40 1.33
CA LYS A 182 10.13 -18.31 2.36
C LYS A 182 9.77 -17.85 3.79
N PRO A 183 10.05 -16.60 4.20
CA PRO A 183 9.58 -16.07 5.48
C PRO A 183 8.06 -16.20 5.64
N TRP A 184 7.28 -15.96 4.58
CA TRP A 184 5.83 -16.08 4.63
C TRP A 184 5.39 -17.51 4.97
N LYS A 185 5.92 -18.51 4.26
CA LYS A 185 5.64 -19.92 4.57
C LYS A 185 6.07 -20.29 6.00
N ALA A 186 7.21 -19.78 6.46
CA ALA A 186 7.68 -20.02 7.82
C ALA A 186 6.72 -19.46 8.88
N LEU A 187 6.19 -18.25 8.67
CA LEU A 187 5.16 -17.62 9.51
C LEU A 187 3.87 -18.46 9.53
N GLN A 188 3.40 -18.90 8.35
CA GLN A 188 2.20 -19.72 8.24
C GLN A 188 2.32 -21.08 8.96
N MET A 189 3.51 -21.70 8.93
CA MET A 189 3.77 -22.96 9.64
C MET A 189 3.97 -22.76 11.14
N ASN A 190 4.20 -21.53 11.60
CA ASN A 190 4.48 -21.22 13.00
C ASN A 190 3.68 -19.99 13.45
N PRO A 191 2.34 -20.12 13.61
CA PRO A 191 1.45 -18.98 13.88
C PRO A 191 1.80 -18.18 15.14
N ARG A 192 2.50 -18.77 16.12
CA ARG A 192 3.01 -18.06 17.30
C ARG A 192 3.83 -16.80 16.97
N PHE A 193 4.43 -16.74 15.78
CA PHE A 193 5.19 -15.56 15.36
C PHE A 193 4.29 -14.44 14.85
N MET A 194 3.01 -14.66 14.57
CA MET A 194 2.07 -13.59 14.21
C MET A 194 1.91 -12.61 15.38
N GLU A 195 1.68 -13.11 16.60
CA GLU A 195 1.67 -12.28 17.80
C GLU A 195 2.98 -11.49 17.96
N ILE A 196 4.14 -12.15 17.81
CA ILE A 196 5.47 -11.53 17.90
C ILE A 196 5.62 -10.40 16.87
N PHE A 197 5.30 -10.66 15.60
CA PHE A 197 5.38 -9.65 14.53
C PHE A 197 4.36 -8.53 14.71
N SER A 198 3.22 -8.79 15.36
CA SER A 198 2.24 -7.76 15.67
C SER A 198 2.74 -6.73 16.69
N GLN A 199 3.71 -7.11 17.53
CA GLN A 199 4.34 -6.23 18.52
C GLN A 199 5.44 -5.36 17.90
N LEU A 200 6.08 -5.84 16.84
CA LEU A 200 7.16 -5.11 16.17
C LEU A 200 6.64 -3.83 15.51
N GLY A 201 7.18 -2.68 15.93
CA GLY A 201 6.77 -1.35 15.45
C GLY A 201 5.68 -0.68 16.28
N ARG A 202 5.20 -1.28 17.39
CA ARG A 202 4.26 -0.63 18.31
C ARG A 202 4.89 0.42 19.23
N SER A 203 6.20 0.34 19.45
CA SER A 203 6.99 1.28 20.24
C SER A 203 8.29 1.63 19.51
N ALA A 204 8.84 2.80 19.81
CA ALA A 204 10.13 3.23 19.26
C ALA A 204 11.29 2.35 19.75
N GLU A 205 11.20 1.90 21.01
CA GLU A 205 12.16 0.96 21.60
C GLU A 205 11.68 -0.47 21.41
N VAL A 206 12.61 -1.38 21.08
CA VAL A 206 12.35 -2.81 20.92
C VAL A 206 12.94 -3.53 22.14
N SER A 207 12.14 -4.31 22.85
CA SER A 207 12.61 -5.05 24.03
C SER A 207 13.55 -6.20 23.65
N ASP A 208 14.48 -6.55 24.54
CA ASP A 208 15.40 -7.68 24.35
C ASP A 208 14.64 -9.00 24.11
N GLU A 209 13.51 -9.19 24.79
CA GLU A 209 12.63 -10.35 24.64
C GLU A 209 12.06 -10.45 23.21
N LEU A 210 11.65 -9.32 22.63
CA LEU A 210 11.16 -9.25 21.26
C LEU A 210 12.29 -9.51 20.26
N VAL A 211 13.49 -8.97 20.51
CA VAL A 211 14.68 -9.25 19.70
C VAL A 211 15.03 -10.74 19.69
N VAL A 212 15.04 -11.39 20.86
CA VAL A 212 15.28 -12.84 20.98
C VAL A 212 14.23 -13.66 20.24
N SER A 213 12.97 -13.26 20.35
CA SER A 213 11.84 -13.92 19.68
C SER A 213 11.94 -13.80 18.15
N LEU A 214 12.28 -12.62 17.64
CA LEU A 214 12.53 -12.39 16.21
C LEU A 214 13.78 -13.13 15.73
N GLY A 215 14.84 -13.20 16.54
CA GLY A 215 16.04 -13.99 16.25
C GLY A 215 15.72 -15.48 16.10
N THR A 216 14.82 -16.00 16.93
CA THR A 216 14.33 -17.39 16.84
C THR A 216 13.64 -17.67 15.50
N PHE A 217 12.87 -16.70 14.98
CA PHE A 217 12.27 -16.79 13.65
C PHE A 217 13.34 -16.84 12.54
N VAL A 218 14.42 -16.07 12.68
CA VAL A 218 15.54 -16.10 11.72
C VAL A 218 16.25 -17.45 11.74
N CYS A 219 16.56 -18.02 12.92
CA CYS A 219 17.14 -19.36 13.04
C CYS A 219 16.28 -20.41 12.32
N LEU A 220 14.95 -20.38 12.56
CA LEU A 220 13.99 -21.23 11.87
C LEU A 220 14.04 -21.04 10.34
N LEU A 221 14.13 -19.81 9.85
CA LEU A 221 14.19 -19.49 8.41
C LEU A 221 15.45 -20.07 7.73
N TYR A 222 16.58 -20.15 8.45
CA TYR A 222 17.84 -20.68 7.93
C TYR A 222 18.05 -22.17 8.18
N GLY A 223 17.10 -22.83 8.84
CA GLY A 223 17.13 -24.29 9.05
C GLY A 223 17.96 -24.71 10.24
N GLU A 224 18.23 -23.81 11.19
CA GLU A 224 18.74 -24.22 12.49
C GLU A 224 17.58 -24.78 13.32
N HIS A 225 17.75 -25.99 13.84
CA HIS A 225 16.76 -26.66 14.67
C HIS A 225 16.55 -25.89 15.97
N VAL A 226 15.52 -25.04 16.01
CA VAL A 226 14.96 -24.56 17.28
C VAL A 226 14.16 -25.72 17.87
N LEU A 227 14.71 -26.37 18.90
CA LEU A 227 14.02 -27.40 19.68
C LEU A 227 12.81 -26.76 20.39
N MET A 228 11.62 -26.79 19.80
CA MET A 228 10.36 -26.65 20.53
C MET A 228 9.23 -27.40 19.82
N SER A 229 8.51 -28.21 20.60
CA SER A 229 7.35 -29.01 20.19
C SER A 229 6.21 -28.12 19.67
N ALA A 230 5.71 -28.42 18.46
CA ALA A 230 4.50 -27.82 17.93
C ALA A 230 3.45 -28.92 17.69
N ASP A 231 2.29 -28.79 18.34
CA ASP A 231 1.09 -29.54 18.02
C ASP A 231 0.56 -29.09 16.64
N THR A 232 0.37 -30.04 15.74
CA THR A 232 0.03 -29.81 14.31
C THR A 232 -1.48 -29.93 14.02
N SER A 233 -2.34 -29.78 15.03
CA SER A 233 -3.76 -30.11 14.93
C SER A 233 -4.67 -29.07 14.25
N PHE A 234 -4.14 -28.00 13.65
CA PHE A 234 -4.97 -26.95 13.02
C PHE A 234 -5.09 -27.03 11.48
N LEU A 235 -4.50 -28.04 10.83
CA LEU A 235 -4.45 -28.14 9.36
C LEU A 235 -5.67 -28.82 8.72
N SER A 236 -6.89 -28.31 8.95
CA SER A 236 -8.07 -28.74 8.16
C SER A 236 -8.97 -27.65 7.58
N GLN A 237 -8.65 -26.35 7.68
CA GLN A 237 -9.57 -25.30 7.17
C GLN A 237 -8.95 -24.10 6.43
N ALA A 238 -7.72 -24.18 5.90
CA ALA A 238 -7.13 -23.08 5.12
C ALA A 238 -7.00 -23.41 3.63
N SER A 239 -8.12 -23.49 2.93
CA SER A 239 -8.17 -23.49 1.47
C SER A 239 -8.94 -22.25 1.01
N ILE A 240 -8.25 -21.33 0.32
CA ILE A 240 -8.72 -20.16 -0.46
C ILE A 240 -8.04 -18.80 -0.10
N PRO A 241 -7.81 -18.39 1.16
CA PRO A 241 -7.24 -17.05 1.46
C PRO A 241 -5.75 -16.87 1.12
N THR A 242 -4.94 -17.93 1.28
CA THR A 242 -3.47 -17.86 1.15
C THR A 242 -2.97 -17.60 -0.27
N MET A 243 -3.64 -18.18 -1.28
CA MET A 243 -3.31 -17.94 -2.68
C MET A 243 -3.69 -16.54 -3.12
N PHE A 244 -4.78 -15.97 -2.59
CA PHE A 244 -5.23 -14.63 -2.95
C PHE A 244 -4.30 -13.55 -2.38
N PHE A 245 -3.90 -13.65 -1.11
CA PHE A 245 -2.93 -12.73 -0.51
C PHE A 245 -1.56 -12.82 -1.20
N LEU A 246 -1.06 -14.03 -1.47
CA LEU A 246 0.20 -14.19 -2.21
C LEU A 246 0.07 -13.70 -3.64
N GLN A 247 -1.07 -13.87 -4.32
CA GLN A 247 -1.32 -13.31 -5.66
C GLN A 247 -1.46 -11.79 -5.64
N ILE A 248 -1.98 -11.18 -4.56
CA ILE A 248 -2.07 -9.73 -4.40
C ILE A 248 -0.69 -9.15 -4.11
N VAL A 249 0.03 -9.66 -3.11
CA VAL A 249 1.42 -9.26 -2.82
C VAL A 249 2.33 -9.55 -4.02
N THR A 250 2.09 -10.63 -4.76
CA THR A 250 2.81 -10.93 -6.01
C THR A 250 2.31 -10.07 -7.18
N ALA A 251 1.06 -9.61 -7.22
CA ALA A 251 0.59 -8.68 -8.25
C ALA A 251 1.15 -7.27 -8.02
N PHE A 252 1.17 -6.79 -6.78
CA PHE A 252 1.86 -5.54 -6.40
C PHE A 252 3.39 -5.70 -6.58
N GLY A 253 3.99 -6.80 -6.13
CA GLY A 253 5.41 -7.12 -6.32
C GLY A 253 5.83 -7.40 -7.78
N ASN A 254 4.95 -7.92 -8.64
CA ASN A 254 5.23 -8.11 -10.07
C ASN A 254 5.01 -6.82 -10.88
N THR A 255 4.15 -5.91 -10.40
CA THR A 255 4.06 -4.54 -10.96
C THR A 255 5.41 -3.82 -10.78
N LEU A 256 6.13 -4.05 -9.68
CA LEU A 256 7.52 -3.61 -9.50
C LEU A 256 8.47 -4.31 -10.49
N LYS A 257 8.37 -5.62 -10.72
CA LYS A 257 9.20 -6.34 -11.72
C LYS A 257 8.98 -5.84 -13.15
N GLU A 258 7.75 -5.56 -13.59
CA GLU A 258 7.51 -5.03 -14.95
C GLU A 258 8.10 -3.61 -15.13
N GLN A 259 8.29 -2.85 -14.05
CA GLN A 259 8.94 -1.52 -14.09
C GLN A 259 10.47 -1.58 -13.93
N THR A 260 11.01 -2.50 -13.12
CA THR A 260 12.48 -2.70 -12.97
C THR A 260 13.10 -3.50 -14.12
N PHE A 261 12.41 -4.48 -14.73
CA PHE A 261 12.97 -5.28 -15.83
C PHE A 261 13.08 -4.56 -17.17
N LYS A 262 12.53 -3.34 -17.30
CA LYS A 262 12.85 -2.47 -18.44
C LYS A 262 14.19 -1.73 -18.28
N HIS A 263 14.87 -1.86 -17.14
CA HIS A 263 16.14 -1.17 -16.87
C HIS A 263 17.39 -2.05 -16.87
N SER A 264 17.25 -3.38 -17.01
CA SER A 264 18.40 -4.32 -17.00
C SER A 264 18.72 -5.00 -18.33
N ARG A 265 18.06 -4.63 -19.44
CA ARG A 265 18.53 -4.97 -20.80
C ARG A 265 19.18 -3.76 -21.44
N GLY A 266 20.36 -3.40 -20.95
CA GLY A 266 21.10 -2.23 -21.44
C GLY A 266 22.52 -2.09 -20.90
N ILE A 267 23.15 -3.15 -20.40
CA ILE A 267 24.61 -3.17 -20.19
C ILE A 267 25.11 -4.39 -20.96
N GLY A 268 25.47 -4.15 -22.21
CA GLY A 268 26.15 -5.11 -23.04
C GLY A 268 27.56 -5.35 -22.50
N ALA A 269 27.97 -6.61 -22.59
CA ALA A 269 29.35 -7.03 -22.49
C ALA A 269 30.23 -6.16 -23.40
N TYR A 270 31.29 -5.58 -22.82
CA TYR A 270 32.68 -5.69 -23.26
C TYR A 270 33.57 -5.38 -22.04
#